data_AF-A0A6H1RH26-F1
#
_entry.id   AF-A0A6H1RH26-F1
#
_cell.length_a   1.000
_cell.length_b   1.000
_cell.length_c   1.000
_cell.angle_alpha   90.00
_cell.angle_beta   90.00
_cell.angle_gamma   90.00
#
_symmetry.space_group_name_H-M   'P 1'
#
loop_
_entity.id
_entity.type
_entity.pdbx_description
1 polymer ?
#
loop_
_entity_poly.entity_id
_entity_poly.type
_entity_poly.pdbx_seq_one_letter_code
_entity_poly.pdbx_strand_id
1 'polypeptide(L)'
;MVTSWNADAERMKGYLPDEIIGRHFSVFYPADLVAAGYPQAELEQAAEASFYVDDGWRVRKDGTQFWAHVVITAQRDAQGVLTGFIKVTRNDSDVGGLL
;
A
#
# COMPACT_ATOMS: atom_id res chain seq x y z
N MET A 1 10.93 2.43 1.72
CA MET A 1 10.33 3.76 2.00
C MET A 1 9.47 4.17 0.82
N VAL A 2 8.49 5.04 1.03
CA VAL A 2 7.72 5.68 -0.06
C VAL A 2 8.62 6.69 -0.77
N THR A 3 8.69 6.61 -2.09
CA THR A 3 9.55 7.49 -2.92
C THR A 3 8.76 8.40 -3.86
N SER A 4 7.49 8.07 -4.11
CA SER A 4 6.59 8.89 -4.92
C SER A 4 5.18 8.83 -4.33
N TRP A 5 4.40 9.87 -4.59
CA TRP A 5 3.05 10.01 -4.10
C TRP A 5 2.21 10.77 -5.11
N ASN A 6 1.06 10.23 -5.49
CA ASN A 6 0.17 10.85 -6.46
C ASN A 6 -1.07 11.45 -5.79
N ALA A 7 -1.79 12.31 -6.52
CA ALA A 7 -2.93 13.03 -5.99
C ALA A 7 -4.10 12.10 -5.57
N ASP A 8 -4.25 10.92 -6.20
CA ASP A 8 -5.26 9.94 -5.80
C ASP A 8 -4.93 9.31 -4.44
N ALA A 9 -3.66 8.95 -4.22
CA ALA A 9 -3.18 8.42 -2.95
C ALA A 9 -3.31 9.46 -1.83
N GLU A 10 -3.00 10.72 -2.11
CA GLU A 10 -3.22 11.85 -1.20
C GLU A 10 -4.69 11.98 -0.81
N ARG A 11 -5.61 12.03 -1.77
CA ARG A 11 -7.06 12.10 -1.49
C ARG A 11 -7.55 10.92 -0.67
N MET A 12 -7.11 9.71 -0.98
CA MET A 12 -7.56 8.50 -0.31
C MET A 12 -7.00 8.34 1.11
N LYS A 13 -5.74 8.73 1.33
CA LYS A 13 -5.01 8.46 2.59
C LYS A 13 -4.84 9.69 3.48
N GLY A 14 -5.02 10.89 2.95
CA GLY A 14 -4.91 12.16 3.68
C GLY A 14 -3.49 12.64 3.94
N TYR A 15 -2.46 12.01 3.37
CA TYR A 15 -1.07 12.46 3.49
C TYR A 15 -0.68 13.34 2.31
N LEU A 16 -0.06 14.49 2.60
CA LEU A 16 0.64 15.29 1.60
C LEU A 16 1.95 14.60 1.18
N PRO A 17 2.50 14.87 -0.03
CA PRO A 17 3.77 14.29 -0.48
C PRO A 17 4.91 14.48 0.53
N ASP A 18 5.08 15.68 1.08
CA ASP A 18 6.15 16.00 2.03
C ASP A 18 5.99 15.31 3.38
N GLU A 19 4.81 14.77 3.68
CA GLU A 19 4.53 14.04 4.93
C GLU A 19 4.75 12.53 4.80
N ILE A 20 4.75 12.00 3.58
CA ILE A 20 4.76 10.55 3.34
C ILE A 20 6.01 10.05 2.63
N ILE A 21 6.62 10.88 1.77
CA ILE A 21 7.89 10.54 1.13
C ILE A 21 8.96 10.36 2.21
N GLY A 22 9.73 9.29 2.10
CA GLY A 22 10.73 8.89 3.09
C GLY A 22 10.19 8.07 4.27
N ARG A 23 8.86 8.00 4.49
CA ARG A 23 8.29 7.10 5.50
C ARG A 23 8.22 5.67 4.99
N HIS A 24 8.22 4.73 5.93
CA HIS A 24 7.96 3.33 5.60
C HIS A 24 6.47 3.14 5.26
N PHE A 25 6.14 2.33 4.25
CA PHE A 25 4.76 2.15 3.80
C PHE A 25 3.86 1.40 4.82
N SER A 26 4.45 0.81 5.86
CA SER A 26 3.73 0.16 6.97
C SER A 26 2.81 1.13 7.72
N VAL A 27 2.99 2.45 7.57
CA VAL A 27 2.10 3.48 8.15
C VAL A 27 0.67 3.39 7.62
N PHE A 28 0.42 2.62 6.55
CA PHE A 28 -0.91 2.37 6.00
C PHE A 28 -1.61 1.15 6.61
N TYR A 29 -1.04 0.51 7.63
CA TYR A 29 -1.55 -0.74 8.20
C TYR A 29 -1.97 -0.56 9.67
N PRO A 30 -2.97 -1.32 10.14
CA PRO A 30 -3.24 -1.50 11.56
C PRO A 30 -1.98 -1.94 12.33
N ALA A 31 -1.85 -1.46 13.58
CA ALA A 31 -0.64 -1.65 14.37
C ALA A 31 -0.34 -3.12 14.69
N ASP A 32 -1.38 -3.93 14.86
CA ASP A 32 -1.30 -5.38 15.05
C ASP A 32 -0.74 -6.10 13.81
N LEU A 33 -1.16 -5.70 12.60
CA LEU A 33 -0.58 -6.25 11.37
C LEU A 33 0.87 -5.82 11.17
N VAL A 34 1.23 -4.59 11.56
CA VAL A 34 2.63 -4.15 11.57
C VAL A 34 3.45 -5.00 12.54
N ALA A 35 2.95 -5.22 13.76
CA ALA A 35 3.62 -6.04 14.77
C ALA A 35 3.77 -7.51 14.33
N ALA A 36 2.83 -8.03 13.54
CA ALA A 36 2.91 -9.36 12.95
C ALA A 36 3.85 -9.46 11.73
N GLY A 37 4.49 -8.37 11.30
CA GLY A 37 5.39 -8.35 10.15
C GLY A 37 4.68 -8.39 8.79
N TYR A 38 3.36 -8.22 8.78
CA TYR A 38 2.54 -8.41 7.58
C TYR A 38 2.97 -7.55 6.38
N PRO A 39 3.25 -6.24 6.52
CA PRO A 39 3.68 -5.44 5.37
C PRO A 39 4.96 -5.98 4.72
N GLN A 40 5.92 -6.45 5.52
CA GLN A 40 7.17 -6.98 5.00
C GLN A 40 6.93 -8.29 4.22
N ALA A 41 6.08 -9.18 4.74
CA ALA A 41 5.70 -10.41 4.07
C ALA A 41 5.00 -10.19 2.72
N GLU A 42 4.20 -9.11 2.58
CA GLU A 42 3.60 -8.75 1.28
C GLU A 42 4.66 -8.34 0.24
N LEU A 43 5.69 -7.58 0.65
CA LEU A 43 6.78 -7.19 -0.24
C LEU A 43 7.64 -8.39 -0.65
N GLU A 44 7.88 -9.32 0.27
CA GLU A 44 8.63 -10.56 0.00
C GLU A 44 7.88 -11.42 -1.02
N GLN A 45 6.58 -11.63 -0.82
CA GLN A 45 5.76 -12.36 -1.79
C GLN A 45 5.73 -11.67 -3.15
N ALA A 46 5.58 -10.34 -3.21
CA ALA A 46 5.64 -9.60 -4.46
C ALA A 46 7.01 -9.72 -5.14
N ALA A 47 8.10 -9.74 -4.38
CA ALA A 47 9.44 -9.93 -4.92
C ALA A 47 9.60 -11.34 -5.53
N GLU A 48 9.06 -12.38 -4.89
CA GLU A 48 9.15 -13.76 -5.36
C GLU A 48 8.23 -14.04 -6.56
N ALA A 49 6.96 -13.65 -6.48
CA ALA A 49 5.93 -13.95 -7.47
C ALA A 49 5.72 -12.83 -8.52
N SER A 50 6.55 -11.79 -8.50
CA SER A 50 6.43 -10.54 -9.28
C SER A 50 5.26 -9.63 -8.89
N PHE A 51 4.24 -10.15 -8.20
CA PHE A 51 3.16 -9.36 -7.63
C PHE A 51 2.53 -10.03 -6.41
N TYR A 52 1.80 -9.24 -5.64
CA TYR A 52 0.98 -9.66 -4.52
C TYR A 52 -0.37 -8.94 -4.58
N VAL A 53 -1.44 -9.62 -4.17
CA VAL A 53 -2.81 -9.09 -4.12
C VAL A 53 -3.42 -9.41 -2.77
N ASP A 54 -4.09 -8.42 -2.17
CA ASP A 54 -4.80 -8.57 -0.90
C ASP A 54 -6.02 -7.65 -0.82
N ASP A 55 -7.01 -8.09 -0.06
CA ASP A 55 -8.13 -7.28 0.40
C ASP A 55 -8.05 -7.17 1.92
N GLY A 56 -7.93 -5.95 2.44
CA GLY A 56 -7.75 -5.80 3.88
C GLY A 56 -7.88 -4.38 4.41
N TRP A 57 -7.97 -4.29 5.73
CA TRP A 57 -8.00 -3.01 6.43
C TRP A 57 -6.70 -2.24 6.25
N ARG A 58 -6.83 -0.97 5.91
CA ARG A 58 -5.72 -0.02 5.83
C ARG A 58 -6.08 1.26 6.57
N VAL A 59 -5.05 1.93 7.08
CA VAL A 59 -5.15 3.13 7.92
C VAL A 59 -4.88 4.39 7.09
N ARG A 60 -5.65 5.45 7.32
CA ARG A 60 -5.42 6.82 6.82
C ARG A 60 -4.59 7.63 7.82
N LYS A 61 -4.14 8.82 7.41
CA LYS A 61 -3.40 9.75 8.29
C LYS A 61 -4.14 10.08 9.58
N ASP A 62 -5.46 10.28 9.51
CA ASP A 62 -6.31 10.60 10.66
C ASP A 62 -6.60 9.41 11.59
N GLY A 63 -6.04 8.23 11.28
CA GLY A 63 -6.25 6.99 12.04
C GLY A 63 -7.51 6.22 11.65
N THR A 64 -8.38 6.78 10.80
CA THR A 64 -9.55 6.04 10.31
C THR A 64 -9.12 4.87 9.42
N GLN A 65 -9.91 3.79 9.46
CA GLN A 65 -9.67 2.60 8.65
C GLN A 65 -10.60 2.57 7.44
N PHE A 66 -10.17 1.85 6.41
CA PHE A 66 -11.01 1.48 5.28
C PHE A 66 -10.60 0.14 4.71
N TRP A 67 -11.59 -0.56 4.14
CA TRP A 67 -11.36 -1.78 3.38
C TRP A 67 -10.78 -1.42 2.02
N ALA A 68 -9.70 -2.09 1.64
CA ALA A 68 -8.99 -1.75 0.43
C ALA A 68 -8.56 -3.00 -0.33
N HIS A 69 -8.75 -2.96 -1.64
CA HIS A 69 -8.10 -3.87 -2.57
C HIS A 69 -6.71 -3.33 -2.92
N VAL A 70 -5.68 -4.15 -2.73
CA VAL A 70 -4.27 -3.77 -2.88
C VAL A 70 -3.60 -4.69 -3.88
N VAL A 71 -2.86 -4.09 -4.81
CA VAL A 71 -1.92 -4.79 -5.68
C VAL A 71 -0.53 -4.20 -5.45
N ILE A 72 0.45 -5.06 -5.17
CA ILE A 72 1.85 -4.68 -5.08
C ILE A 72 2.59 -5.41 -6.20
N THR A 73 3.29 -4.67 -7.05
CA THR A 73 4.13 -5.25 -8.11
C THR A 73 5.59 -4.97 -7.84
N ALA A 74 6.44 -5.98 -8.03
CA ALA A 74 7.89 -5.82 -7.97
C ALA A 74 8.39 -5.11 -9.22
N GLN A 75 9.20 -4.07 -9.04
CA GLN A 75 9.89 -3.40 -10.13
C GLN A 75 11.30 -3.96 -10.25
N ARG A 76 11.69 -4.29 -11.49
CA ARG A 76 13.01 -4.83 -11.80
C ARG A 76 13.65 -4.02 -12.92
N ASP A 77 14.97 -3.90 -12.89
CA ASP A 77 15.72 -3.33 -14.00
C ASP A 77 15.87 -4.32 -15.17
N ALA A 78 16.58 -3.91 -16.23
CA ALA A 78 16.81 -4.74 -17.41
C ALA A 78 17.66 -5.99 -17.13
N GLN A 79 18.34 -6.06 -15.97
CA GLN A 79 19.14 -7.19 -15.52
C GLN A 79 18.33 -8.11 -14.59
N GLY A 80 17.07 -7.78 -14.31
CA GLY A 80 16.19 -8.54 -13.42
C GLY A 80 16.40 -8.23 -11.93
N VAL A 81 17.23 -7.25 -11.57
CA VAL A 81 17.48 -6.87 -10.19
C VAL A 81 16.27 -6.11 -9.64
N LEU A 82 15.82 -6.46 -8.44
CA LEU A 82 14.72 -5.77 -7.76
C LEU A 82 15.14 -4.34 -7.40
N THR A 83 14.42 -3.35 -7.92
CA THR A 83 14.70 -1.92 -7.71
C THR A 83 13.66 -1.22 -6.84
N GLY A 84 12.49 -1.85 -6.63
CA GLY A 84 11.44 -1.29 -5.79
C GLY A 84 10.09 -1.98 -6.01
N PHE A 85 9.02 -1.28 -5.62
CA PHE A 85 7.66 -1.77 -5.74
C PHE A 85 6.71 -0.65 -6.14
N ILE A 86 5.69 -0.99 -6.91
CA ILE A 86 4.51 -0.13 -7.09
C ILE A 86 3.39 -0.72 -6.25
N LYS A 87 2.81 0.09 -5.37
CA LYS A 87 1.60 -0.26 -4.63
C LYS A 87 0.43 0.53 -5.19
N VAL A 88 -0.56 -0.17 -5.73
CA VAL A 88 -1.85 0.39 -6.11
C VAL A 88 -2.86 0.00 -5.04
N THR A 89 -3.69 0.94 -4.61
CA THR A 89 -4.72 0.69 -3.60
C THR A 89 -6.02 1.31 -4.08
N ARG A 90 -7.08 0.52 -4.09
CA ARG A 90 -8.44 0.96 -4.38
C ARG A 90 -9.25 0.87 -3.10
N ASN A 91 -9.98 1.93 -2.82
CA ASN A 91 -10.92 1.95 -1.72
C ASN A 91 -12.22 1.28 -2.17
N ASP A 92 -12.68 0.27 -1.43
CA ASP A 92 -13.95 -0.42 -1.73
C ASP A 92 -15.16 0.28 -1.08
N SER A 93 -14.99 1.47 -0.51
CA SER A 93 -16.12 2.26 0.04
C SER A 93 -17.09 2.76 -1.04
N ASP A 94 -16.84 2.50 -2.33
CA ASP A 94 -17.68 2.93 -3.46
C ASP A 94 -18.65 1.83 -3.94
N VAL A 95 -18.97 0.85 -3.09
CA VAL A 95 -20.23 0.10 -3.25
C VAL A 95 -21.36 0.95 -2.67
N GLY A 96 -21.73 2.01 -3.43
CA GLY A 96 -23.02 2.64 -3.31
C GLY A 96 -24.10 1.55 -3.39
N GLY A 97 -25.06 1.61 -2.46
CA GLY A 97 -26.04 0.57 -2.24
C GLY A 97 -26.72 0.08 -3.52
N LEU A 98 -26.78 -1.24 -3.64
CA LEU A 98 -27.88 -1.91 -4.30
C LEU A 98 -28.42 -2.95 -3.31
N LEU A 99 -29.60 -2.61 -2.77
CA LEU A 99 -30.67 -3.58 -2.59
C LEU A 99 -31.03 -4.17 -3.97
#